data_AF-A0A521SLX0-F1
#
_entry.id   AF-A0A521SLX0-F1
#
_cell.length_a   1.000
_cell.length_b   1.000
_cell.length_c   1.000
_cell.angle_alpha   90.00
_cell.angle_beta   90.00
_cell.angle_gamma   90.00
#
_symmetry.space_group_name_H-M   'P 1'
#
loop_
_entity.id
_entity.type
_entity.pdbx_description
1 polymer ?
#
loop_
_entity_poly.entity_id
_entity_poly.type
_entity_poly.pdbx_seq_one_letter_code
_entity_poly.pdbx_strand_id
1 'polypeptide(L)'
;MKERSLNMNLAFGSVLSLVVLLQGSWGHSQEVISEGMVEKKKGSVVEEKRDQNKRSIHDLLGSLQKGDKDAVILLKDAFKQSLDKEEKQQIASALLRAGIRDEQYFDFLIQHVKKVIESDIPFPPRVLDEKGNAKYTPAFLAWCEEHKVEPETAVKYLVSTFPKDVMYLADSVDPRAFDILLKALDSNNYIVAIAAAKGLARLQDKRAVQPIIKRFKRFPPDGLELVVPILLYFNNPEAEAGAEELIHDTEKLRRLRKSIAEHGFGPFLGFE
;
A
#
# COMPACT_ATOMS: atom_id res chain seq x y z
N MET A 1 -19.97 28.04 -33.68
CA MET A 1 -18.97 28.30 -32.63
C MET A 1 -18.91 27.05 -31.76
N LYS A 2 -17.82 26.28 -31.87
CA LYS A 2 -17.63 25.01 -31.16
C LYS A 2 -17.17 25.30 -29.72
N GLU A 3 -17.90 24.77 -28.75
CA GLU A 3 -17.49 24.70 -27.34
C GLU A 3 -16.13 23.99 -27.24
N ARG A 4 -15.17 24.66 -26.61
CA ARG A 4 -13.89 24.08 -26.23
C ARG A 4 -14.10 23.31 -24.93
N SER A 5 -14.28 22.00 -25.05
CA SER A 5 -14.07 21.05 -23.96
C SER A 5 -12.58 21.09 -23.58
N LEU A 6 -12.22 21.85 -22.54
CA LEU A 6 -10.89 21.83 -21.95
C LEU A 6 -10.67 20.44 -21.32
N ASN A 7 -9.85 19.63 -21.99
CA ASN A 7 -9.35 18.35 -21.47
C ASN A 7 -8.57 18.60 -20.17
N MET A 8 -9.21 18.29 -19.03
CA MET A 8 -8.61 18.29 -17.69
C MET A 8 -7.86 16.97 -17.38
N ASN A 9 -7.50 16.22 -18.43
CA ASN A 9 -7.01 14.83 -18.42
C ASN A 9 -5.54 14.63 -17.98
N LEU A 10 -4.80 15.68 -17.60
CA LEU A 10 -3.33 15.57 -17.49
C LEU A 10 -2.75 15.84 -16.10
N ALA A 11 -3.52 16.38 -15.15
CA ALA A 11 -3.08 16.49 -13.75
C ALA A 11 -3.16 15.14 -12.99
N PHE A 12 -4.04 14.23 -13.43
CA PHE A 12 -4.30 12.92 -12.83
C PHE A 12 -3.57 11.75 -13.49
N GLY A 13 -2.81 12.00 -14.58
CA GLY A 13 -1.83 11.02 -15.09
C GLY A 13 -0.86 10.57 -13.99
N SER A 14 -0.66 11.40 -12.97
CA SER A 14 0.11 11.07 -11.77
C SER A 14 -0.58 10.10 -10.81
N VAL A 15 -1.91 10.02 -10.71
CA VAL A 15 -2.57 9.09 -9.76
C VAL A 15 -2.53 7.66 -10.30
N LEU A 16 -2.83 7.47 -11.59
CA LEU A 16 -2.61 6.17 -12.23
C LEU A 16 -1.11 5.84 -12.29
N SER A 17 -0.21 6.79 -12.62
CA SER A 17 1.23 6.50 -12.63
C SER A 17 1.84 6.24 -11.24
N LEU A 18 1.39 6.91 -10.17
CA LEU A 18 1.84 6.61 -8.81
C LEU A 18 1.27 5.29 -8.28
N VAL A 19 0.04 4.92 -8.66
CA VAL A 19 -0.56 3.64 -8.25
C VAL A 19 0.02 2.47 -9.04
N VAL A 20 0.34 2.65 -10.33
CA VAL A 20 1.08 1.66 -11.14
C VAL A 20 2.50 1.46 -10.59
N LEU A 21 3.16 2.51 -10.09
CA LEU A 21 4.46 2.39 -9.42
C LEU A 21 4.41 1.58 -8.10
N LEU A 22 3.27 1.56 -7.41
CA LEU A 22 3.07 0.72 -6.22
C LEU A 22 2.79 -0.75 -6.58
N GLN A 23 2.29 -1.03 -7.78
CA GLN A 23 2.06 -2.41 -8.27
C GLN A 23 3.29 -3.01 -8.98
N GLY A 24 4.28 -2.20 -9.37
CA GLY A 24 5.40 -2.62 -10.22
C GLY A 24 6.72 -2.94 -9.53
N SER A 25 6.81 -3.02 -8.19
CA SER A 25 8.07 -3.30 -7.48
C SER A 25 8.07 -4.63 -6.72
N TRP A 26 7.59 -5.68 -7.38
CA TRP A 26 7.89 -7.07 -7.02
C TRP A 26 8.45 -7.75 -8.28
N GLY A 27 9.75 -7.60 -8.52
CA GLY A 27 10.39 -8.23 -9.67
C GLY A 27 11.72 -7.61 -10.08
N HIS A 28 12.80 -8.29 -9.69
CA HIS A 28 14.13 -8.26 -10.29
C HIS A 28 14.99 -7.00 -10.10
N SER A 29 15.95 -7.10 -9.19
CA SER A 29 17.24 -6.44 -9.33
C SER A 29 18.32 -7.53 -9.27
N GLN A 30 18.78 -7.96 -10.43
CA GLN A 30 20.02 -8.72 -10.56
C GLN A 30 21.17 -7.71 -10.51
N GLU A 31 21.90 -7.66 -9.41
CA GLU A 31 23.20 -7.01 -9.37
C GLU A 31 24.30 -8.01 -9.75
N VAL A 32 25.05 -7.60 -10.77
CA VAL A 32 26.23 -8.25 -11.34
C VAL A 32 27.35 -8.23 -10.31
N ILE A 33 27.81 -9.39 -9.85
CA ILE A 33 29.02 -9.50 -9.01
C ILE A 33 30.23 -9.68 -9.93
N SER A 34 31.12 -8.69 -9.94
CA SER A 34 32.46 -8.78 -10.51
C SER A 34 33.39 -9.56 -9.58
N GLU A 35 34.09 -10.55 -10.13
CA GLU A 35 35.11 -11.36 -9.46
C GLU A 35 36.32 -10.52 -9.00
N GLY A 36 36.76 -10.74 -7.76
CA GLY A 36 38.01 -10.22 -7.23
C GLY A 36 38.52 -11.11 -6.09
N MET A 37 39.63 -11.81 -6.34
CA MET A 37 40.32 -12.76 -5.46
C MET A 37 40.79 -12.13 -4.14
N VAL A 38 40.54 -12.80 -3.00
CA VAL A 38 41.38 -12.69 -1.78
C VAL A 38 41.50 -14.06 -1.10
N GLU A 39 42.70 -14.29 -0.56
CA GLU A 39 43.33 -15.54 -0.17
C GLU A 39 42.68 -16.33 0.98
N LYS A 40 42.87 -17.66 0.90
CA LYS A 40 42.54 -18.67 1.91
C LYS A 40 43.17 -18.36 3.28
N LYS A 41 42.34 -18.28 4.33
CA LYS A 41 42.73 -18.67 5.70
C LYS A 41 41.85 -19.81 6.20
N LYS A 42 42.50 -20.90 6.57
CA LYS A 42 41.92 -22.10 7.19
C LYS A 42 41.24 -21.72 8.50
N GLY A 43 39.92 -21.73 8.51
CA GLY A 43 39.08 -21.57 9.70
C GLY A 43 37.79 -22.38 9.54
N SER A 44 37.76 -23.53 10.21
CA SER A 44 36.60 -24.33 10.59
C SER A 44 35.54 -24.74 9.53
N VAL A 45 35.54 -26.04 9.20
CA VAL A 45 34.47 -26.79 8.50
C VAL A 45 33.13 -26.78 9.27
N VAL A 46 33.06 -26.11 10.43
CA VAL A 46 31.87 -26.00 11.29
C VAL A 46 31.08 -24.72 11.01
N GLU A 47 31.72 -23.63 10.59
CA GLU A 47 31.02 -22.40 10.17
C GLU A 47 30.46 -22.52 8.74
N GLU A 48 31.13 -23.25 7.87
CA GLU A 48 30.76 -23.40 6.45
C GLU A 48 29.47 -24.21 6.22
N LYS A 49 29.03 -25.01 7.21
CA LYS A 49 27.73 -25.72 7.18
C LYS A 49 26.54 -24.91 7.70
N ARG A 50 26.77 -23.77 8.39
CA ARG A 50 25.68 -22.90 8.87
C ARG A 50 25.18 -21.91 7.82
N ASP A 51 26.02 -21.53 6.86
CA ASP A 51 25.67 -20.52 5.85
C ASP A 51 24.88 -21.07 4.66
N GLN A 52 24.98 -22.38 4.35
CA GLN A 52 24.29 -22.97 3.20
C GLN A 52 22.77 -23.19 3.38
N ASN A 53 22.22 -22.94 4.57
CA ASN A 53 20.81 -23.22 4.88
C ASN A 53 20.01 -21.97 5.31
N LYS A 54 20.54 -20.77 5.09
CA LYS A 54 19.86 -19.52 5.46
C LYS A 54 18.82 -19.16 4.40
N ARG A 55 17.62 -19.74 4.54
CA ARG A 55 16.46 -19.39 3.71
C ARG A 55 16.26 -17.88 3.75
N SER A 56 16.09 -17.25 2.58
CA SER A 56 15.83 -15.82 2.52
C SER A 56 14.47 -15.49 3.15
N ILE A 57 14.27 -14.24 3.59
CA ILE A 57 12.95 -13.81 4.10
C ILE A 57 11.87 -14.03 3.03
N HIS A 58 12.18 -13.75 1.78
CA HIS A 58 11.27 -13.99 0.66
C HIS A 58 10.83 -15.47 0.58
N ASP A 59 11.78 -16.41 0.67
CA ASP A 59 11.48 -17.85 0.65
C ASP A 59 10.65 -18.28 1.86
N LEU A 60 10.95 -17.71 3.03
CA LEU A 60 10.22 -17.99 4.26
C LEU A 60 8.78 -17.47 4.19
N LEU A 61 8.55 -16.28 3.65
CA LEU A 61 7.21 -15.72 3.45
C LEU A 61 6.39 -16.60 2.49
N GLY A 62 6.98 -17.05 1.39
CA GLY A 62 6.34 -17.99 0.46
C GLY A 62 6.07 -19.36 1.08
N SER A 63 6.95 -19.83 1.96
CA SER A 63 6.78 -21.10 2.70
C SER A 63 5.68 -21.00 3.77
N LEU A 64 5.58 -19.85 4.45
CA LEU A 64 4.53 -19.58 5.44
C LEU A 64 3.14 -19.66 4.81
N GLN A 65 2.95 -19.09 3.61
CA GLN A 65 1.69 -19.19 2.86
C GLN A 65 1.28 -20.63 2.55
N LYS A 66 2.26 -21.54 2.41
CA LYS A 66 2.07 -22.98 2.19
C LYS A 66 1.88 -23.77 3.49
N GLY A 67 1.83 -23.11 4.64
CA GLY A 67 1.62 -23.74 5.95
C GLY A 67 2.88 -24.31 6.60
N ASP A 68 4.08 -23.92 6.16
CA ASP A 68 5.33 -24.36 6.75
C ASP A 68 5.49 -23.81 8.18
N LYS A 69 5.48 -24.70 9.17
CA LYS A 69 5.65 -24.36 10.59
C LYS A 69 7.06 -23.91 10.93
N ASP A 70 8.08 -24.41 10.23
CA ASP A 70 9.47 -23.98 10.44
C ASP A 70 9.67 -22.55 9.93
N ALA A 71 8.96 -22.18 8.86
CA ALA A 71 8.95 -20.81 8.38
C ALA A 71 8.40 -19.84 9.43
N VAL A 72 7.37 -20.23 10.20
CA VAL A 72 6.86 -19.41 11.32
C VAL A 72 7.98 -19.12 12.31
N ILE A 73 8.71 -20.15 12.77
CA ILE A 73 9.76 -20.00 13.79
C ILE A 73 10.85 -19.04 13.29
N LEU A 74 11.35 -19.28 12.07
CA LEU A 74 12.42 -18.47 11.47
C LEU A 74 11.98 -17.02 11.23
N LEU A 75 10.74 -16.79 10.82
CA LEU A 75 10.19 -15.44 10.65
C LEU A 75 10.05 -14.71 12.00
N LYS A 76 9.64 -15.40 13.07
CA LYS A 76 9.61 -14.79 14.41
C LYS A 76 11.00 -14.36 14.88
N ASP A 77 12.02 -15.16 14.60
CA ASP A 77 13.40 -14.83 14.94
C ASP A 77 13.94 -13.70 14.07
N ALA A 78 13.63 -13.71 12.77
CA ALA A 78 13.98 -12.62 11.85
C ALA A 78 13.35 -11.29 12.27
N PHE A 79 12.08 -11.27 12.69
CA PHE A 79 11.42 -10.06 13.18
C PHE A 79 12.15 -9.44 14.38
N LYS A 80 12.69 -10.27 15.28
CA LYS A 80 13.44 -9.81 16.46
C LYS A 80 14.82 -9.27 16.08
N GLN A 81 15.48 -9.90 15.10
CA GLN A 81 16.85 -9.59 14.73
C GLN A 81 16.97 -8.44 13.71
N SER A 82 15.95 -8.26 12.87
CA SER A 82 15.98 -7.27 11.81
C SER A 82 15.99 -5.85 12.38
N LEU A 83 16.85 -5.01 11.78
CA LEU A 83 16.86 -3.56 11.99
C LEU A 83 16.12 -2.83 10.86
N ASP A 84 15.77 -3.53 9.78
CA ASP A 84 15.05 -2.94 8.66
C ASP A 84 13.56 -2.85 8.97
N LYS A 85 13.02 -1.62 8.88
CA LYS A 85 11.62 -1.36 9.19
C LYS A 85 10.70 -2.12 8.22
N GLU A 86 10.98 -2.07 6.91
CA GLU A 86 10.08 -2.64 5.90
C GLU A 86 10.05 -4.17 6.01
N GLU A 87 11.20 -4.81 6.23
CA GLU A 87 11.31 -6.25 6.48
C GLU A 87 10.51 -6.65 7.74
N LYS A 88 10.61 -5.90 8.83
CA LYS A 88 9.79 -6.16 10.03
C LYS A 88 8.30 -6.02 9.75
N GLN A 89 7.88 -5.05 8.95
CA GLN A 89 6.48 -4.87 8.58
C GLN A 89 5.98 -6.03 7.70
N GLN A 90 6.78 -6.46 6.74
CA GLN A 90 6.49 -7.63 5.89
C GLN A 90 6.28 -8.88 6.75
N ILE A 91 7.21 -9.15 7.67
CA ILE A 91 7.14 -10.30 8.56
C ILE A 91 5.92 -10.22 9.49
N ALA A 92 5.73 -9.08 10.17
CA ALA A 92 4.60 -8.88 11.09
C ALA A 92 3.26 -9.07 10.38
N SER A 93 3.10 -8.46 9.20
CA SER A 93 1.89 -8.58 8.40
C SER A 93 1.61 -10.01 7.99
N ALA A 94 2.63 -10.74 7.50
CA ALA A 94 2.49 -12.12 7.08
C ALA A 94 2.16 -13.07 8.24
N LEU A 95 2.78 -12.89 9.41
CA LEU A 95 2.50 -13.69 10.61
C LEU A 95 1.05 -13.48 11.08
N LEU A 96 0.58 -12.23 11.13
CA LEU A 96 -0.81 -11.91 11.48
C LEU A 96 -1.80 -12.51 10.48
N ARG A 97 -1.52 -12.40 9.18
CA ARG A 97 -2.34 -13.00 8.11
C ARG A 97 -2.41 -14.52 8.22
N ALA A 98 -1.32 -15.17 8.62
CA ALA A 98 -1.27 -16.60 8.90
C ALA A 98 -1.99 -17.01 10.20
N GLY A 99 -2.64 -16.07 10.91
CA GLY A 99 -3.38 -16.31 12.13
C GLY A 99 -2.54 -16.27 13.41
N ILE A 100 -1.26 -15.87 13.33
CA ILE A 100 -0.38 -15.72 14.50
C ILE A 100 -0.66 -14.36 15.15
N ARG A 101 -1.69 -14.31 16.00
CA ARG A 101 -2.23 -13.09 16.63
C ARG A 101 -1.47 -12.65 17.88
N ASP A 102 -0.15 -12.48 17.76
CA ASP A 102 0.65 -11.88 18.83
C ASP A 102 0.48 -10.34 18.82
N GLU A 103 0.45 -9.72 20.00
CA GLU A 103 0.35 -8.26 20.15
C GLU A 103 1.57 -7.56 19.57
N GLN A 104 2.78 -8.13 19.70
CA GLN A 104 4.01 -7.47 19.25
C GLN A 104 4.01 -7.13 17.75
N TYR A 105 3.40 -7.98 16.92
CA TYR A 105 3.32 -7.77 15.47
C TYR A 105 2.29 -6.71 15.14
N PHE A 106 1.13 -6.76 15.81
CA PHE A 106 0.06 -5.80 15.61
C PHE A 106 0.47 -4.41 16.09
N ASP A 107 1.01 -4.31 17.30
CA ASP A 107 1.51 -3.08 17.89
C ASP A 107 2.60 -2.44 17.03
N PHE A 108 3.48 -3.26 16.46
CA PHE A 108 4.52 -2.79 15.54
C PHE A 108 3.96 -2.20 14.25
N LEU A 109 2.87 -2.75 13.69
CA LEU A 109 2.23 -2.17 12.50
C LEU A 109 1.44 -0.90 12.84
N ILE A 110 0.62 -0.92 13.91
CA ILE A 110 -0.24 0.22 14.25
C ILE A 110 0.54 1.45 14.66
N GLN A 111 1.72 1.33 15.28
CA GLN A 111 2.53 2.51 15.63
C GLN A 111 2.95 3.32 14.39
N HIS A 112 3.09 2.67 13.23
CA HIS A 112 3.42 3.35 11.99
C HIS A 112 2.17 3.99 11.38
N VAL A 113 1.03 3.31 11.41
CA VAL A 113 -0.24 3.88 10.94
C VAL A 113 -0.70 5.06 11.82
N LYS A 114 -0.42 5.06 13.12
CA LYS A 114 -0.66 6.22 14.00
C LYS A 114 0.07 7.46 13.50
N LYS A 115 1.35 7.34 13.12
CA LYS A 115 2.13 8.44 12.52
C LYS A 115 1.53 8.94 11.21
N VAL A 116 0.92 8.06 10.42
CA VAL A 116 0.20 8.44 9.19
C VAL A 116 -1.02 9.28 9.53
N ILE A 117 -1.82 8.87 10.51
CA ILE A 117 -3.05 9.56 10.93
C ILE A 117 -2.74 10.91 11.60
N GLU A 118 -1.63 10.98 12.34
CA GLU A 118 -1.16 12.19 13.02
C GLU A 118 -0.42 13.17 12.09
N SER A 119 -0.15 12.77 10.84
CA SER A 119 0.59 13.60 9.89
C SER A 119 -0.24 14.77 9.40
N ASP A 120 0.37 15.95 9.42
CA ASP A 120 -0.18 17.21 8.93
C ASP A 120 0.50 17.70 7.64
N ILE A 121 1.32 16.86 7.01
CA ILE A 121 2.05 17.22 5.78
C ILE A 121 1.03 17.58 4.68
N PRO A 122 1.10 18.80 4.09
CA PRO A 122 0.16 19.22 3.06
C PRO A 122 0.19 18.32 1.83
N PHE A 123 -1.00 17.94 1.35
CA PHE A 123 -1.18 17.09 0.18
C PHE A 123 -2.21 17.72 -0.78
N PRO A 124 -1.96 17.75 -2.10
CA PRO A 124 -0.81 17.19 -2.79
C PRO A 124 0.46 18.05 -2.60
N PRO A 125 1.65 17.42 -2.61
CA PRO A 125 2.91 18.16 -2.48
C PRO A 125 3.21 18.98 -3.72
N ARG A 126 2.72 18.54 -4.89
CA ARG A 126 2.94 19.19 -6.19
C ARG A 126 1.63 19.37 -6.97
N VAL A 127 1.57 20.43 -7.77
CA VAL A 127 0.53 20.70 -8.77
C VAL A 127 1.17 21.03 -10.11
N LEU A 128 0.42 20.85 -11.21
CA LEU A 128 0.90 21.24 -12.53
C LEU A 128 0.74 22.75 -12.73
N ASP A 129 1.76 23.40 -13.29
CA ASP A 129 1.64 24.77 -13.79
C ASP A 129 0.89 24.82 -15.13
N GLU A 130 0.65 26.03 -15.66
CA GLU A 130 -0.02 26.25 -16.95
C GLU A 130 0.67 25.57 -18.14
N LYS A 131 1.95 25.23 -17.99
CA LYS A 131 2.77 24.56 -19.00
C LYS A 131 2.83 23.04 -18.78
N GLY A 132 2.15 22.52 -17.76
CA GLY A 132 2.13 21.11 -17.41
C GLY A 132 3.33 20.62 -16.61
N ASN A 133 4.17 21.51 -16.07
CA ASN A 133 5.30 21.10 -15.22
C ASN A 133 4.86 20.95 -13.76
N ALA A 134 5.30 19.88 -13.10
CA ALA A 134 5.04 19.69 -11.68
C ALA A 134 5.86 20.67 -10.83
N LYS A 135 5.18 21.46 -9.99
CA LYS A 135 5.77 22.41 -9.03
C LYS A 135 5.26 22.14 -7.64
N TYR A 136 6.10 22.37 -6.63
CA TYR A 136 5.68 22.27 -5.24
C TYR A 136 4.60 23.30 -4.91
N THR A 137 3.64 22.93 -4.06
CA THR A 137 2.62 23.87 -3.59
C THR A 137 3.21 24.82 -2.54
N PRO A 138 2.75 26.08 -2.46
CA PRO A 138 3.23 27.02 -1.43
C PRO A 138 3.02 26.51 0.00
N ALA A 139 1.86 25.88 0.27
CA ALA A 139 1.56 25.30 1.57
C ALA A 139 2.55 24.18 1.94
N PHE A 140 2.88 23.30 1.00
CA PHE A 140 3.86 22.23 1.21
C PHE A 140 5.27 22.77 1.47
N LEU A 141 5.72 23.77 0.70
CA LEU A 141 7.04 24.38 0.91
C LEU A 141 7.13 25.10 2.26
N ALA A 142 6.09 25.84 2.65
CA ALA A 142 6.04 26.50 3.95
C ALA A 142 6.11 25.48 5.10
N TRP A 143 5.38 24.37 5.00
CA TRP A 143 5.45 23.28 5.97
C TRP A 143 6.87 22.70 6.06
N CYS A 144 7.53 22.45 4.92
CA CYS A 144 8.89 21.93 4.88
C CYS A 144 9.90 22.87 5.56
N GLU A 145 9.79 24.19 5.32
CA GLU A 145 10.64 25.21 5.92
C GLU A 145 10.43 25.29 7.45
N GLU A 146 9.18 25.33 7.90
CA GLU A 146 8.81 25.37 9.32
C GLU A 146 9.34 24.15 10.09
N HIS A 147 9.19 22.96 9.51
CA HIS A 147 9.58 21.70 10.13
C HIS A 147 11.05 21.32 9.88
N LYS A 148 11.78 22.11 9.08
CA LYS A 148 13.18 21.84 8.67
C LYS A 148 13.35 20.47 8.02
N VAL A 149 12.41 20.10 7.17
CA VAL A 149 12.40 18.84 6.43
C VAL A 149 12.68 19.12 4.95
N GLU A 150 13.62 18.38 4.37
CA GLU A 150 13.89 18.46 2.94
C GLU A 150 12.63 18.07 2.13
N PRO A 151 12.20 18.87 1.12
CA PRO A 151 10.98 18.62 0.36
C PRO A 151 10.86 17.21 -0.21
N GLU A 152 11.93 16.65 -0.79
CA GLU A 152 11.89 15.29 -1.34
C GLU A 152 11.70 14.22 -0.26
N THR A 153 12.16 14.47 0.97
CA THR A 153 11.94 13.56 2.11
C THR A 153 10.46 13.56 2.50
N ALA A 154 9.83 14.73 2.58
CA ALA A 154 8.39 14.83 2.85
C ALA A 154 7.56 14.22 1.71
N VAL A 155 7.97 14.39 0.45
CA VAL A 155 7.35 13.70 -0.69
C VAL A 155 7.44 12.19 -0.50
N LYS A 156 8.62 11.64 -0.17
CA LYS A 156 8.79 10.20 0.08
C LYS A 156 7.84 9.68 1.14
N TYR A 157 7.60 10.44 2.22
CA TYR A 157 6.61 10.06 3.22
C TYR A 157 5.21 9.98 2.63
N LEU A 158 4.77 11.03 1.92
CA LEU A 158 3.43 11.11 1.36
C LEU A 158 3.14 10.03 0.30
N VAL A 159 4.09 9.76 -0.58
CA VAL A 159 3.83 8.93 -1.78
C VAL A 159 4.26 7.48 -1.64
N SER A 160 5.17 7.18 -0.71
CA SER A 160 5.74 5.85 -0.54
C SER A 160 5.56 5.33 0.88
N THR A 161 6.12 6.01 1.88
CA THR A 161 6.16 5.47 3.25
C THR A 161 4.77 5.33 3.87
N PHE A 162 3.95 6.39 3.85
CA PHE A 162 2.62 6.34 4.49
C PHE A 162 1.67 5.35 3.82
N PRO A 163 1.53 5.31 2.48
CA PRO A 163 0.73 4.27 1.85
C PRO A 163 1.20 2.86 2.18
N LYS A 164 2.51 2.59 2.14
CA LYS A 164 3.07 1.27 2.51
C LYS A 164 2.77 0.89 3.96
N ASP A 165 2.88 1.83 4.89
CA ASP A 165 2.60 1.59 6.31
C ASP A 165 1.14 1.14 6.53
N VAL A 166 0.20 1.78 5.83
CA VAL A 166 -1.21 1.38 5.86
C VAL A 166 -1.43 0.06 5.11
N MET A 167 -0.75 -0.15 3.98
CA MET A 167 -0.85 -1.39 3.22
C MET A 167 -0.41 -2.59 4.04
N TYR A 168 0.71 -2.54 4.77
CA TYR A 168 1.13 -3.66 5.60
C TYR A 168 0.12 -4.02 6.71
N LEU A 169 -0.56 -3.03 7.29
CA LEU A 169 -1.64 -3.28 8.24
C LEU A 169 -2.88 -3.87 7.54
N ALA A 170 -3.28 -3.31 6.40
CA ALA A 170 -4.38 -3.83 5.57
C ALA A 170 -4.13 -5.29 5.15
N ASP A 171 -2.89 -5.58 4.79
CA ASP A 171 -2.40 -6.87 4.36
C ASP A 171 -2.44 -7.93 5.45
N SER A 172 -2.38 -7.54 6.72
CA SER A 172 -2.44 -8.48 7.84
C SER A 172 -3.81 -9.17 7.94
N VAL A 173 -4.86 -8.54 7.38
CA VAL A 173 -6.27 -8.95 7.51
C VAL A 173 -6.66 -9.20 8.98
N ASP A 174 -5.97 -8.55 9.93
CA ASP A 174 -6.29 -8.68 11.35
C ASP A 174 -7.55 -7.84 11.66
N PRO A 175 -8.65 -8.44 12.13
CA PRO A 175 -9.88 -7.71 12.44
C PRO A 175 -9.70 -6.56 13.45
N ARG A 176 -8.67 -6.60 14.30
CA ARG A 176 -8.32 -5.51 15.22
C ARG A 176 -7.96 -4.21 14.49
N ALA A 177 -7.59 -4.27 13.21
CA ALA A 177 -7.21 -3.11 12.41
C ALA A 177 -8.41 -2.24 11.98
N PHE A 178 -9.65 -2.69 12.14
CA PHE A 178 -10.84 -2.02 11.59
C PHE A 178 -10.91 -0.53 11.96
N ASP A 179 -10.85 -0.19 13.25
CA ASP A 179 -11.02 1.19 13.72
C ASP A 179 -9.89 2.12 13.27
N ILE A 180 -8.65 1.63 13.24
CA ILE A 180 -7.50 2.44 12.82
C ILE A 180 -7.46 2.62 11.30
N LEU A 181 -7.88 1.62 10.52
CA LEU A 181 -8.06 1.77 9.07
C LEU A 181 -9.20 2.75 8.75
N LEU A 182 -10.27 2.76 9.54
CA LEU A 182 -11.32 3.79 9.45
C LEU A 182 -10.78 5.21 9.66
N LYS A 183 -9.88 5.41 10.63
CA LYS A 183 -9.22 6.71 10.82
C LYS A 183 -8.30 7.07 9.64
N ALA A 184 -7.57 6.08 9.10
CA ALA A 184 -6.70 6.31 7.94
C ALA A 184 -7.51 6.62 6.66
N LEU A 185 -8.74 6.14 6.54
CA LEU A 185 -9.67 6.46 5.45
C LEU A 185 -9.97 7.98 5.38
N ASP A 186 -9.99 8.65 6.53
CA ASP A 186 -10.24 10.10 6.63
C ASP A 186 -9.01 10.95 6.28
N SER A 187 -7.87 10.34 5.95
CA SER A 187 -6.66 11.05 5.52
C SER A 187 -6.91 11.95 4.30
N ASN A 188 -6.33 13.16 4.32
CA ASN A 188 -6.31 14.06 3.17
C ASN A 188 -5.47 13.53 2.01
N ASN A 189 -4.50 12.65 2.30
CA ASN A 189 -3.73 11.95 1.28
C ASN A 189 -4.59 10.84 0.67
N TYR A 190 -5.00 11.01 -0.59
CA TYR A 190 -5.87 10.03 -1.26
C TYR A 190 -5.24 8.65 -1.40
N ILE A 191 -3.91 8.54 -1.47
CA ILE A 191 -3.21 7.26 -1.60
C ILE A 191 -3.38 6.46 -0.30
N VAL A 192 -3.24 7.14 0.84
CA VAL A 192 -3.50 6.58 2.17
C VAL A 192 -4.96 6.17 2.33
N ALA A 193 -5.90 7.03 1.93
CA ALA A 193 -7.33 6.73 2.01
C ALA A 193 -7.71 5.50 1.16
N ILE A 194 -7.16 5.35 -0.04
CA ILE A 194 -7.36 4.17 -0.90
C ILE A 194 -6.75 2.91 -0.26
N ALA A 195 -5.53 3.00 0.27
CA ALA A 195 -4.90 1.87 0.98
C ALA A 195 -5.75 1.41 2.17
N ALA A 196 -6.30 2.35 2.94
CA ALA A 196 -7.21 2.07 4.04
C ALA A 196 -8.52 1.41 3.58
N ALA A 197 -9.14 1.92 2.51
CA ALA A 197 -10.35 1.34 1.93
C ALA A 197 -10.13 -0.10 1.45
N LYS A 198 -8.98 -0.39 0.82
CA LYS A 198 -8.58 -1.75 0.44
C LYS A 198 -8.49 -2.66 1.67
N GLY A 199 -7.84 -2.20 2.74
CA GLY A 199 -7.75 -2.95 4.00
C GLY A 199 -9.11 -3.27 4.59
N LEU A 200 -9.98 -2.26 4.69
CA LEU A 200 -11.35 -2.43 5.19
C LEU A 200 -12.15 -3.45 4.36
N ALA A 201 -12.01 -3.42 3.03
CA ALA A 201 -12.67 -4.40 2.16
C ALA A 201 -12.11 -5.82 2.32
N ARG A 202 -10.81 -5.97 2.62
CA ARG A 202 -10.22 -7.29 2.92
C ARG A 202 -10.68 -7.88 4.24
N LEU A 203 -10.96 -7.04 5.23
CA LEU A 203 -11.62 -7.48 6.46
C LEU A 203 -13.04 -8.01 6.19
N GLN A 204 -13.64 -7.69 5.04
CA GLN A 204 -15.00 -8.06 4.64
C GLN A 204 -16.07 -7.63 5.67
N ASP A 205 -15.73 -6.62 6.49
CA ASP A 205 -16.63 -6.06 7.48
C ASP A 205 -17.49 -4.97 6.84
N LYS A 206 -18.76 -5.30 6.59
CA LYS A 206 -19.72 -4.45 5.88
C LYS A 206 -19.97 -3.09 6.55
N ARG A 207 -19.60 -2.93 7.84
CA ARG A 207 -19.64 -1.63 8.53
C ARG A 207 -18.77 -0.56 7.83
N ALA A 208 -17.81 -0.97 7.00
CA ALA A 208 -16.96 -0.07 6.23
C ALA A 208 -17.59 0.47 4.93
N VAL A 209 -18.67 -0.13 4.42
CA VAL A 209 -19.25 0.23 3.11
C VAL A 209 -19.67 1.71 3.08
N GLN A 210 -20.49 2.14 4.04
CA GLN A 210 -20.95 3.54 4.10
C GLN A 210 -19.82 4.56 4.33
N PRO A 211 -18.87 4.32 5.27
CA PRO A 211 -17.68 5.15 5.40
C PRO A 211 -16.92 5.33 4.09
N ILE A 212 -16.69 4.24 3.32
CA ILE A 212 -15.99 4.30 2.04
C ILE A 212 -16.79 5.13 1.03
N ILE A 213 -18.09 4.88 0.85
CA ILE A 213 -18.94 5.66 -0.07
C ILE A 213 -18.88 7.14 0.29
N LYS A 214 -19.07 7.48 1.57
CA LYS A 214 -19.04 8.87 2.05
C LYS A 214 -17.69 9.55 1.77
N ARG A 215 -16.57 8.85 1.98
CA ARG A 215 -15.22 9.39 1.75
C ARG A 215 -14.97 9.74 0.30
N PHE A 216 -15.43 8.89 -0.62
CA PHE A 216 -15.13 8.99 -2.05
C PHE A 216 -16.23 9.66 -2.88
N LYS A 217 -17.38 10.03 -2.29
CA LYS A 217 -18.44 10.78 -3.00
C LYS A 217 -17.98 12.12 -3.59
N ARG A 218 -16.95 12.74 -3.01
CA ARG A 218 -16.36 14.01 -3.47
C ARG A 218 -15.03 13.82 -4.22
N PHE A 219 -14.65 12.59 -4.54
CA PHE A 219 -13.42 12.33 -5.26
C PHE A 219 -13.55 12.71 -6.74
N PRO A 220 -12.44 13.11 -7.38
CA PRO A 220 -12.40 13.26 -8.83
C PRO A 220 -12.85 11.97 -9.53
N PRO A 221 -13.67 12.04 -10.61
CA PRO A 221 -14.20 10.86 -11.30
C PRO A 221 -13.16 9.84 -11.75
N ASP A 222 -11.95 10.28 -12.10
CA ASP A 222 -10.86 9.42 -12.55
C ASP A 222 -10.34 8.51 -11.41
N GLY A 223 -10.33 9.02 -10.17
CA GLY A 223 -9.89 8.24 -9.00
C GLY A 223 -10.88 7.16 -8.57
N LEU A 224 -12.14 7.24 -9.01
CA LEU A 224 -13.19 6.31 -8.61
C LEU A 224 -13.03 4.91 -9.24
N GLU A 225 -12.27 4.78 -10.33
CA GLU A 225 -11.93 3.48 -10.93
C GLU A 225 -11.14 2.57 -9.99
N LEU A 226 -10.39 3.17 -9.05
CA LEU A 226 -9.64 2.43 -8.03
C LEU A 226 -10.51 2.06 -6.83
N VAL A 227 -11.62 2.78 -6.61
CA VAL A 227 -12.48 2.66 -5.43
C VAL A 227 -13.66 1.73 -5.69
N VAL A 228 -14.28 1.80 -6.86
CA VAL A 228 -15.43 0.96 -7.21
C VAL A 228 -15.13 -0.53 -7.08
N PRO A 229 -13.99 -1.06 -7.57
CA PRO A 229 -13.64 -2.45 -7.34
C PRO A 229 -13.52 -2.82 -5.86
N ILE A 230 -13.11 -1.89 -4.99
CA ILE A 230 -13.05 -2.11 -3.53
C ILE A 230 -14.47 -2.30 -2.97
N LEU A 231 -15.44 -1.49 -3.41
CA LEU A 231 -16.84 -1.65 -3.01
C LEU A 231 -17.42 -2.97 -3.53
N LEU A 232 -17.24 -3.25 -4.82
CA LEU A 232 -17.73 -4.50 -5.44
C LEU A 232 -17.14 -5.75 -4.76
N TYR A 233 -15.94 -5.65 -4.18
CA TYR A 233 -15.31 -6.74 -3.45
C TYR A 233 -16.07 -7.18 -2.18
N PHE A 234 -16.88 -6.31 -1.58
CA PHE A 234 -17.73 -6.71 -0.45
C PHE A 234 -18.91 -7.61 -0.88
N ASN A 235 -19.18 -7.73 -2.20
CA ASN A 235 -20.22 -8.57 -2.79
C ASN A 235 -21.56 -8.49 -2.05
N ASN A 236 -22.07 -7.26 -1.87
CA ASN A 236 -23.35 -7.03 -1.21
C ASN A 236 -24.14 -5.88 -1.86
N PRO A 237 -25.47 -5.86 -1.71
CA PRO A 237 -26.32 -4.90 -2.41
C PRO A 237 -26.03 -3.43 -2.09
N GLU A 238 -25.62 -3.14 -0.85
CA GLU A 238 -25.30 -1.77 -0.43
C GLU A 238 -24.03 -1.26 -1.10
N ALA A 239 -23.02 -2.11 -1.24
CA ALA A 239 -21.78 -1.75 -1.92
C ALA A 239 -21.98 -1.64 -3.45
N GLU A 240 -22.85 -2.45 -4.04
CA GLU A 240 -23.27 -2.31 -5.45
C GLU A 240 -23.98 -0.97 -5.70
N ALA A 241 -24.95 -0.62 -4.84
CA ALA A 241 -25.62 0.68 -4.93
C ALA A 241 -24.64 1.84 -4.74
N GLY A 242 -23.69 1.71 -3.82
CA GLY A 242 -22.61 2.67 -3.63
C GLY A 242 -21.71 2.82 -4.86
N ALA A 243 -21.39 1.73 -5.56
CA ALA A 243 -20.61 1.79 -6.79
C ALA A 243 -21.34 2.55 -7.91
N GLU A 244 -22.66 2.34 -8.04
CA GLU A 244 -23.53 3.04 -8.98
C GLU A 244 -23.73 4.52 -8.61
N GLU A 245 -23.72 4.84 -7.32
CA GLU A 245 -23.74 6.21 -6.82
C GLU A 245 -22.43 6.95 -7.14
N LEU A 246 -21.28 6.28 -7.01
CA LEU A 246 -19.97 6.89 -7.27
C LEU A 246 -19.71 7.08 -8.76
N ILE A 247 -19.99 6.07 -9.60
CA ILE A 247 -19.78 6.14 -11.05
C ILE A 247 -21.13 6.08 -11.76
N HIS A 248 -21.63 7.24 -12.17
CA HIS A 248 -22.86 7.34 -12.96
C HIS A 248 -22.73 6.84 -14.41
N ASP A 249 -21.50 6.74 -14.93
CA ASP A 249 -21.26 6.17 -16.26
C ASP A 249 -21.47 4.65 -16.22
N THR A 250 -22.66 4.23 -16.69
CA THR A 250 -23.08 2.84 -16.71
C THR A 250 -22.18 1.95 -17.57
N GLU A 251 -21.62 2.48 -18.65
CA GLU A 251 -20.75 1.71 -19.54
C GLU A 251 -19.37 1.50 -18.90
N LYS A 252 -18.84 2.52 -18.21
CA LYS A 252 -17.62 2.41 -17.41
C LYS A 252 -17.78 1.38 -16.29
N LEU A 253 -18.89 1.43 -15.56
CA LEU A 253 -19.17 0.46 -14.50
C LEU A 253 -19.33 -0.97 -15.05
N ARG A 254 -20.00 -1.13 -16.21
CA ARG A 254 -20.11 -2.42 -16.90
C ARG A 254 -18.74 -2.98 -17.30
N ARG A 255 -17.83 -2.14 -17.81
CA ARG A 255 -16.46 -2.54 -18.16
C ARG A 255 -15.66 -2.97 -16.94
N LEU A 256 -15.77 -2.25 -15.83
CA LEU A 256 -15.13 -2.64 -14.56
C LEU A 256 -15.64 -4.00 -14.07
N ARG A 257 -16.96 -4.21 -14.03
CA ARG A 257 -17.58 -5.49 -13.65
C ARG A 257 -17.12 -6.63 -14.55
N LYS A 258 -17.07 -6.40 -15.87
CA LYS A 258 -16.56 -7.38 -16.83
C LYS A 258 -15.09 -7.73 -16.56
N SER A 259 -14.24 -6.71 -16.36
CA SER A 259 -12.82 -6.91 -16.06
C SER A 259 -12.62 -7.74 -14.78
N ILE A 260 -13.38 -7.43 -13.72
CA ILE A 260 -13.38 -8.17 -12.46
C ILE A 260 -13.83 -9.63 -12.67
N ALA A 261 -14.84 -9.87 -13.50
CA ALA A 261 -15.29 -11.23 -13.80
C ALA A 261 -14.25 -12.05 -14.58
N GLU A 262 -13.47 -11.40 -15.45
CA GLU A 262 -12.45 -12.05 -16.29
C GLU A 262 -11.11 -12.25 -15.56
N HIS A 263 -10.69 -11.29 -14.74
CA HIS A 263 -9.34 -11.23 -14.15
C HIS A 263 -9.32 -11.22 -12.62
N GLY A 264 -10.49 -11.26 -11.98
CA GLY A 264 -10.62 -11.14 -10.54
C GLY A 264 -10.32 -9.72 -10.01
N PHE A 265 -10.14 -9.64 -8.70
CA PHE A 265 -9.87 -8.38 -8.00
C PHE A 265 -8.37 -8.07 -7.83
N GLY A 266 -7.49 -9.01 -8.18
CA GLY A 266 -6.02 -8.90 -8.03
C GLY A 266 -5.46 -7.57 -8.55
N PRO A 267 -5.78 -7.16 -9.80
CA PRO A 267 -5.33 -5.89 -10.36
C PRO A 267 -5.76 -4.64 -9.60
N PHE A 268 -6.82 -4.72 -8.79
CA PHE A 268 -7.37 -3.56 -8.08
C PHE A 268 -6.96 -3.53 -6.61
N LEU A 269 -7.00 -4.68 -5.95
CA LEU A 269 -6.64 -4.78 -4.54
C LEU A 269 -5.12 -4.84 -4.37
N GLY A 270 -4.39 -5.44 -5.31
CA GLY A 270 -2.93 -5.54 -5.29
C GLY A 270 -2.40 -6.65 -4.40
N PHE A 271 -3.21 -7.70 -4.18
CA PHE A 271 -2.88 -8.80 -3.28
C PHE A 271 -3.28 -10.13 -3.92
N GLU A 272 -2.29 -10.92 -4.32
CA GLU A 272 -2.38 -12.34 -4.70
C GLU A 272 -1.52 -13.17 -3.75
#